data_AF-A0A965WJ76-F1
#
_entry.id   AF-A0A965WJ76-F1
#
_cell.length_a   1.000
_cell.length_b   1.000
_cell.length_c   1.000
_cell.angle_alpha   90.00
_cell.angle_beta   90.00
_cell.angle_gamma   90.00
#
_symmetry.space_group_name_H-M   'P 1'
#
loop_
_entity.id
_entity.type
_entity.pdbx_description
1 polymer ?
#
loop_
_entity_poly.entity_id
_entity_poly.type
_entity_poly.pdbx_seq_one_letter_code
_entity_poly.pdbx_strand_id
1 'polypeptide(L)'
;MIFLKRLGITFLSFCIIGCASIPAGSEPSPHDPWESFNRSVFSFNEGLDEYLLKPITKGYRFILPKPAQQGIDNFFGNYRDIYTSVNNLLQGNVSMAFSDLMRVVVNTIFGLGGFIDMA
;
A
#
# COMPACT_ATOMS: atom_id res chain seq x y z
N MET A 1 -8.33 4.18 -38.92
CA MET A 1 -8.52 3.84 -37.49
C MET A 1 -7.26 3.98 -36.63
N ILE A 2 -6.05 3.68 -37.14
CA ILE A 2 -4.78 3.74 -36.38
C ILE A 2 -4.35 5.18 -36.03
N PHE A 3 -4.52 6.15 -36.94
CA PHE A 3 -4.15 7.55 -36.72
C PHE A 3 -4.98 8.21 -35.60
N LEU A 4 -6.29 7.96 -35.59
CA LEU A 4 -7.21 8.46 -34.56
C LEU A 4 -6.90 7.86 -33.17
N LYS A 5 -6.50 6.58 -33.13
CA LYS A 5 -6.05 5.90 -31.90
C LYS A 5 -4.74 6.50 -31.37
N ARG A 6 -3.78 6.81 -32.24
CA ARG A 6 -2.50 7.45 -31.87
C ARG A 6 -2.72 8.88 -31.35
N LEU A 7 -3.61 9.64 -31.99
CA LEU A 7 -3.97 10.99 -31.54
C LEU A 7 -4.65 10.98 -30.16
N GLY A 8 -5.53 10.00 -29.93
CA GLY A 8 -6.18 9.80 -28.63
C GLY A 8 -5.20 9.44 -27.51
N ILE A 9 -4.20 8.61 -27.80
CA ILE A 9 -3.15 8.24 -26.83
C ILE A 9 -2.27 9.45 -26.50
N THR A 10 -1.89 10.27 -27.49
CA THR A 10 -1.09 11.47 -27.25
C THR A 10 -1.86 12.55 -26.48
N PHE A 11 -3.17 12.68 -26.71
CA PHE A 11 -4.02 13.61 -25.98
C PHE A 11 -4.23 13.18 -24.53
N LEU A 12 -4.43 11.87 -24.30
CA LEU A 12 -4.53 11.30 -22.96
C LEU A 12 -3.24 11.51 -22.16
N SER A 13 -2.07 11.34 -22.78
CA SER A 13 -0.78 11.64 -22.14
C SER A 13 -0.63 13.11 -21.78
N PHE A 14 -1.20 14.04 -22.55
CA PHE A 14 -1.12 15.48 -22.28
C PHE A 14 -2.02 15.90 -21.10
N CYS A 15 -3.20 15.29 -20.96
CA CYS A 15 -4.10 15.56 -19.83
C CYS A 15 -3.55 15.11 -18.47
N ILE A 16 -2.66 14.12 -18.43
CA ILE A 16 -2.08 13.62 -17.17
C ILE A 16 -1.02 14.58 -16.60
N ILE A 17 -0.41 15.45 -17.43
CA ILE A 17 0.69 16.34 -17.03
C ILE A 17 0.18 17.72 -16.53
N GLY A 18 -1.09 18.05 -16.81
CA GLY A 18 -1.62 19.42 -16.66
C GLY A 18 -2.00 19.90 -15.25
N CYS A 19 -2.01 19.03 -14.23
CA CYS A 19 -2.52 19.37 -12.89
C CYS A 19 -1.45 19.32 -11.79
N ALA A 20 -0.23 19.81 -12.05
CA ALA A 20 0.84 19.90 -11.06
C ALA A 20 1.08 21.33 -10.53
N SER A 21 0.04 22.17 -10.50
CA SER A 21 0.15 23.55 -10.00
C SER A 21 -0.20 23.66 -8.51
N ILE A 22 0.69 24.28 -7.74
CA ILE A 22 0.43 24.74 -6.37
C ILE A 22 -0.63 25.86 -6.44
N PRO A 23 -1.59 25.96 -5.49
CA PRO A 23 -2.55 27.05 -5.47
C PRO A 23 -1.86 28.42 -5.55
N ALA A 24 -2.42 29.33 -6.35
CA ALA A 24 -1.86 30.66 -6.51
C ALA A 24 -1.83 31.37 -5.14
N GLY A 25 -0.63 31.79 -4.70
CA GLY A 25 -0.42 32.47 -3.41
C GLY A 25 0.15 31.60 -2.28
N SER A 26 0.48 30.32 -2.55
CA SER A 26 1.20 29.45 -1.60
C SER A 26 2.65 29.25 -2.04
N GLU A 27 3.61 29.51 -1.16
CA GLU A 27 5.01 29.14 -1.40
C GLU A 27 5.24 27.66 -1.09
N PRO A 28 6.07 26.94 -1.87
CA PRO A 28 6.42 25.56 -1.58
C PRO A 28 6.99 25.39 -0.18
N SER A 29 6.59 24.33 0.52
CA SER A 29 7.18 23.98 1.82
C SER A 29 8.71 23.79 1.70
N PRO A 30 9.53 24.47 2.54
CA PRO A 30 10.97 24.24 2.56
C PRO A 30 11.37 22.80 2.88
N HIS A 31 10.46 22.05 3.52
CA HIS A 31 10.64 20.64 3.86
C HIS A 31 10.15 19.68 2.77
N ASP A 32 9.41 20.15 1.76
CA ASP A 32 8.97 19.36 0.61
C ASP A 32 9.26 20.10 -0.72
N PRO A 33 10.50 20.01 -1.23
CA PRO A 33 10.90 20.62 -2.50
C PRO A 33 10.08 20.13 -3.70
N TRP A 34 9.37 18.99 -3.58
CA TRP A 34 8.61 18.36 -4.67
C TRP A 34 7.10 18.44 -4.45
N GLU A 35 6.62 19.38 -3.63
CA GLU A 35 5.22 19.52 -3.27
C GLU A 35 4.26 19.58 -4.48
N SER A 36 4.62 20.35 -5.50
CA SER A 36 3.82 20.49 -6.73
C SER A 36 3.58 19.15 -7.43
N PHE A 37 4.63 18.35 -7.54
CA PHE A 37 4.57 17.01 -8.11
C PHE A 37 3.82 16.04 -7.18
N ASN A 38 4.14 16.02 -5.89
CA ASN A 38 3.51 15.15 -4.90
C ASN A 38 2.00 15.36 -4.84
N ARG A 39 1.53 16.62 -4.88
CA ARG A 39 0.09 16.96 -4.91
C ARG A 39 -0.58 16.50 -6.19
N SER A 40 0.09 16.63 -7.34
CA SER A 40 -0.45 16.14 -8.61
C SER A 40 -0.67 14.63 -8.60
N VAL A 41 0.35 13.89 -8.15
CA VAL A 41 0.28 12.43 -8.01
C VAL A 41 -0.76 12.04 -6.97
N PHE A 42 -0.86 12.79 -5.87
CA PHE A 42 -1.89 12.57 -4.85
C PHE A 42 -3.31 12.70 -5.43
N SER A 43 -3.60 13.76 -6.18
CA SER A 43 -4.92 13.94 -6.82
C SER A 43 -5.22 12.85 -7.85
N PHE A 44 -4.21 12.39 -8.60
CA PHE A 44 -4.36 11.22 -9.47
C PHE A 44 -4.69 9.95 -8.65
N ASN A 45 -3.98 9.71 -7.55
CA ASN A 45 -4.21 8.57 -6.66
C ASN A 45 -5.59 8.62 -6.00
N GLU A 46 -6.09 9.80 -5.62
CA GLU A 46 -7.45 9.96 -5.10
C GLU A 46 -8.51 9.55 -6.13
N GLY A 47 -8.35 9.99 -7.39
CA GLY A 47 -9.23 9.55 -8.47
C GLY A 47 -9.16 8.04 -8.71
N LEU A 48 -7.95 7.48 -8.75
CA LEU A 48 -7.76 6.03 -8.88
C LEU A 48 -8.41 5.26 -7.72
N ASP A 49 -8.27 5.76 -6.50
CA ASP A 49 -8.85 5.17 -5.31
C ASP A 49 -10.38 5.20 -5.35
N GLU A 50 -10.98 6.34 -5.70
CA GLU A 50 -12.43 6.50 -5.76
C GLU A 50 -13.08 5.62 -6.83
N TYR A 51 -12.52 5.59 -8.05
CA TYR A 51 -13.13 4.92 -9.18
C TYR A 51 -12.74 3.45 -9.35
N LEU A 52 -11.60 3.02 -8.80
CA LEU A 52 -11.10 1.65 -8.99
C LEU A 52 -10.82 0.92 -7.68
N LEU A 53 -9.94 1.44 -6.81
CA LEU A 53 -9.46 0.67 -5.65
C LEU A 53 -10.53 0.48 -4.57
N LYS A 54 -11.31 1.52 -4.24
CA LYS A 54 -12.43 1.43 -3.28
C LYS A 54 -13.51 0.45 -3.76
N PRO A 55 -14.01 0.50 -5.00
CA PRO A 55 -14.94 -0.51 -5.52
C PRO A 55 -14.41 -1.93 -5.41
N ILE A 56 -13.15 -2.18 -5.78
CA ILE A 56 -12.51 -3.50 -5.66
C ILE A 56 -12.47 -3.95 -4.19
N THR A 57 -12.04 -3.07 -3.29
CA THR A 57 -11.95 -3.39 -1.85
C THR A 57 -13.32 -3.64 -1.23
N LYS A 58 -14.35 -2.89 -1.65
CA LYS A 58 -15.75 -3.16 -1.26
C LYS A 58 -16.21 -4.52 -1.76
N GLY A 59 -15.90 -4.88 -3.01
CA GLY A 59 -16.19 -6.19 -3.58
C GLY A 59 -15.51 -7.32 -2.81
N TYR A 60 -14.21 -7.18 -2.50
CA TYR A 60 -13.45 -8.11 -1.67
C TYR A 60 -14.12 -8.33 -0.29
N ARG A 61 -14.48 -7.23 0.39
CA ARG A 61 -15.14 -7.29 1.71
C ARG A 61 -16.55 -7.85 1.66
N PHE A 62 -17.25 -7.72 0.53
CA PHE A 62 -18.59 -8.26 0.33
C PHE A 62 -18.54 -9.76 0.05
N ILE A 63 -17.58 -10.23 -0.75
CA ILE A 63 -17.45 -11.63 -1.16
C ILE A 63 -16.88 -12.50 -0.04
N LEU A 64 -15.85 -12.02 0.65
CA LEU A 64 -15.16 -12.82 1.66
C LEU A 64 -15.77 -12.63 3.05
N PRO A 65 -16.03 -13.73 3.80
CA PRO A 65 -16.48 -13.61 5.18
C PRO A 65 -15.35 -13.12 6.09
N LYS A 66 -15.69 -12.56 7.25
CA LYS A 66 -14.74 -11.98 8.21
C LYS A 66 -13.56 -12.89 8.59
N PRO A 67 -13.75 -14.20 8.86
CA PRO A 67 -12.63 -15.08 9.19
C PRO A 67 -11.61 -15.23 8.05
N ALA A 68 -12.07 -15.24 6.79
CA ALA A 68 -11.17 -15.32 5.64
C ALA A 68 -10.38 -14.03 5.45
N GLN A 69 -11.02 -12.87 5.64
CA GLN A 69 -10.33 -11.57 5.62
C GLN A 69 -9.25 -11.52 6.71
N GLN A 70 -9.60 -11.89 7.93
CA GLN A 70 -8.66 -11.91 9.06
C GLN A 70 -7.53 -12.90 8.83
N GLY A 71 -7.79 -14.07 8.24
CA GLY A 71 -6.73 -15.02 7.95
C GLY A 71 -5.71 -14.49 6.93
N ILE A 72 -6.18 -13.78 5.91
CA ILE A 72 -5.29 -13.11 4.94
C ILE A 72 -4.48 -12.02 5.63
N ASP A 73 -5.10 -11.21 6.49
CA ASP A 73 -4.41 -10.16 7.25
C ASP A 73 -3.34 -10.75 8.19
N ASN A 74 -3.66 -11.85 8.89
CA ASN A 74 -2.73 -12.57 9.77
C ASN A 74 -1.54 -13.13 8.97
N PHE A 75 -1.79 -13.72 7.79
CA PHE A 75 -0.73 -14.29 6.96
C PHE A 75 0.30 -13.24 6.55
N PHE A 76 -0.16 -12.08 6.07
CA PHE A 76 0.73 -10.98 5.72
C PHE A 76 1.36 -10.30 6.95
N GLY A 77 0.69 -10.35 8.11
CA GLY A 77 1.26 -9.98 9.41
C GLY A 77 2.45 -10.85 9.77
N ASN A 78 2.25 -12.17 9.75
CA ASN A 78 3.26 -13.18 10.02
C ASN A 78 4.48 -13.05 9.08
N TYR A 79 4.24 -12.80 7.79
CA TYR A 79 5.30 -12.53 6.83
C TYR A 79 6.11 -11.26 7.18
N ARG A 80 5.42 -10.18 7.60
CA ARG A 80 6.08 -8.93 8.00
C ARG A 80 6.93 -9.12 9.25
N ASP A 81 6.49 -9.94 10.19
CA ASP A 81 7.21 -10.22 11.45
C ASP A 81 8.58 -10.85 11.22
N ILE A 82 8.80 -11.53 10.09
CA ILE A 82 10.14 -11.99 9.66
C ILE A 82 11.09 -10.79 9.53
N TYR A 83 10.67 -9.77 8.78
CA TYR A 83 11.49 -8.57 8.56
C TYR A 83 11.59 -7.73 9.84
N THR A 84 10.52 -7.63 10.62
CA THR A 84 10.54 -6.95 11.92
C THR A 84 11.54 -7.61 12.86
N SER A 85 11.57 -8.94 12.95
CA SER A 85 12.53 -9.70 13.75
C SER A 85 13.97 -9.41 13.33
N VAL A 86 14.26 -9.45 12.02
CA VAL A 86 15.59 -9.13 11.49
C VAL A 86 15.96 -7.68 11.81
N ASN A 87 15.05 -6.73 11.62
CA ASN A 87 15.31 -5.32 11.85
C ASN A 87 15.53 -5.01 13.34
N ASN A 88 14.78 -5.67 14.23
CA ASN A 88 14.98 -5.59 15.67
C ASN A 88 16.33 -6.17 16.09
N LEU A 89 16.75 -7.27 15.49
CA LEU A 89 18.06 -7.85 15.72
C LEU A 89 19.18 -6.88 15.30
N LEU A 90 19.05 -6.28 14.11
CA LEU A 90 20.02 -5.30 13.60
C LEU A 90 20.08 -4.02 14.44
N GLN A 91 18.97 -3.62 15.06
CA GLN A 91 18.92 -2.51 16.01
C GLN A 91 19.43 -2.86 17.42
N GLY A 92 19.86 -4.11 17.65
CA GLY A 92 20.35 -4.58 18.96
C GLY A 92 19.23 -4.94 19.95
N ASN A 93 17.97 -4.91 19.52
CA ASN A 93 16.80 -5.23 20.35
C ASN A 93 16.52 -6.74 20.36
N VAL A 94 17.44 -7.51 20.96
CA VAL A 94 17.42 -9.00 20.92
C VAL A 94 16.13 -9.60 21.48
N SER A 95 15.58 -9.03 22.56
CA SER A 95 14.33 -9.49 23.17
C SER A 95 13.15 -9.38 22.19
N MET A 96 13.01 -8.24 21.52
CA MET A 96 11.95 -8.04 20.51
C MET A 96 12.18 -8.90 19.28
N ALA A 97 13.43 -9.03 18.82
CA ALA A 97 13.77 -9.90 17.69
C ALA A 97 13.34 -11.35 17.93
N PHE A 98 13.62 -11.88 19.13
CA PHE A 98 13.23 -13.24 19.48
C PHE A 98 11.72 -13.38 19.66
N SER A 99 11.06 -12.39 20.27
CA SER A 99 9.60 -12.36 20.38
C SER A 99 8.93 -12.44 19.02
N ASP A 100 9.34 -11.60 18.06
CA ASP A 100 8.79 -11.58 16.70
C ASP A 100 9.09 -12.88 15.96
N LEU A 101 10.30 -13.44 16.13
CA LEU A 101 10.65 -14.74 15.55
C LEU A 101 9.77 -15.86 16.10
N MET A 102 9.48 -15.87 17.40
CA MET A 102 8.61 -16.88 18.00
C MET A 102 7.19 -16.77 17.49
N ARG A 103 6.66 -15.55 17.28
CA ARG A 103 5.37 -15.35 16.61
C ARG A 103 5.37 -15.99 15.23
N VAL A 104 6.42 -15.75 14.42
CA VAL A 104 6.57 -16.37 13.10
C VAL A 104 6.53 -17.90 13.18
N VAL A 105 7.32 -18.48 14.08
CA VAL A 105 7.42 -19.93 14.22
C VAL A 105 6.08 -20.54 14.65
N VAL A 106 5.45 -19.98 15.69
CA VAL A 106 4.20 -20.48 16.25
C VAL A 106 3.06 -20.35 15.24
N ASN A 107 2.89 -19.18 14.63
CA ASN A 107 1.83 -18.94 13.65
C ASN A 107 2.06 -19.74 12.36
N THR A 108 3.30 -20.00 11.95
CA THR A 108 3.57 -20.84 10.78
C THR A 108 3.29 -22.32 11.05
N ILE A 109 3.72 -22.86 12.20
CA ILE A 109 3.59 -24.29 12.52
C ILE A 109 2.18 -24.63 12.98
N PHE A 110 1.64 -23.88 13.94
CA PHE A 110 0.36 -24.15 14.58
C PHE A 110 -0.78 -23.30 14.01
N GLY A 111 -0.46 -22.14 13.45
CA GLY A 111 -1.43 -21.21 12.87
C GLY A 111 -1.72 -21.43 11.38
N LEU A 112 -1.57 -22.66 10.87
CA LEU A 112 -1.78 -23.02 9.46
C LEU A 112 -0.98 -22.15 8.47
N GLY A 113 0.31 -21.97 8.72
CA GLY A 113 1.17 -21.14 7.86
C GLY A 113 0.99 -19.63 8.07
N GLY A 114 0.38 -19.21 9.18
CA GLY A 114 0.18 -17.82 9.55
C GLY A 114 -1.23 -17.29 9.32
N PHE A 115 -2.16 -18.11 8.81
CA PHE A 115 -3.56 -17.70 8.64
C PHE A 115 -4.32 -17.60 9.97
N ILE A 116 -3.88 -18.29 11.01
CA ILE A 116 -4.44 -18.21 12.35
C ILE A 116 -3.34 -17.64 13.26
N ASP A 117 -3.66 -16.54 13.95
CA ASP A 117 -2.76 -15.97 14.96
C ASP A 117 -2.95 -16.73 16.28
N MET A 118 -1.92 -17.47 16.67
CA MET A 118 -1.87 -18.35 17.85
C MET A 118 -0.93 -17.82 18.94
N ALA A 119 -0.06 -16.88 18.58
CA ALA A 119 1.06 -16.40 19.39
C ALA A 119 0.68 -15.17 20.24
#